data_AF-A0A953R481-F1
#
_entry.id   AF-A0A953R481-F1
#
_cell.length_a   1.000
_cell.length_b   1.000
_cell.length_c   1.000
_cell.angle_alpha   90.00
_cell.angle_beta   90.00
_cell.angle_gamma   90.00
#
_symmetry.space_group_name_H-M   'P 1'
#
loop_
_entity.id
_entity.type
_entity.pdbx_description
1 polymer ?
#
loop_
_entity_poly.entity_id
_entity_poly.type
_entity_poly.pdbx_seq_one_letter_code
_entity_poly.pdbx_strand_id
1 'polypeptide(L)'
;MKKHIILYLTAPLLVVAIPRIAKSEPRGNVYIRHNLVSDLPAHSEHRDPNLVNPWGVTFSPTGPFWISDNHTGVSTVYDARGNSLPEGAPLVVQIPPPAGGMPPAAPT
;
A
#
# COMPACT_ATOMS: atom_id res chain seq x y z
N MET A 1 -48.40 -53.16 48.26
CA MET A 1 -47.14 -52.45 48.58
C MET A 1 -46.74 -51.57 47.40
N LYS A 2 -46.59 -50.27 47.65
CA LYS A 2 -45.85 -49.21 46.92
C LYS A 2 -45.91 -49.16 45.37
N LYS A 3 -46.78 -48.27 44.94
CA LYS A 3 -46.95 -47.57 43.65
C LYS A 3 -45.71 -46.72 43.29
N HIS A 4 -45.24 -46.80 42.04
CA HIS A 4 -44.31 -45.81 41.46
C HIS A 4 -44.67 -45.53 40.00
N ILE A 5 -45.49 -44.50 39.79
CA ILE A 5 -45.73 -43.85 38.50
C ILE A 5 -44.65 -42.78 38.34
N ILE A 6 -43.81 -42.90 37.31
CA ILE A 6 -42.80 -41.91 36.96
C ILE A 6 -43.45 -40.96 35.95
N LEU A 7 -43.70 -39.72 36.36
CA LEU A 7 -44.21 -38.64 35.51
C LEU A 7 -43.00 -37.88 34.94
N TYR A 8 -42.73 -37.99 33.64
CA TYR A 8 -41.69 -37.19 32.98
C TYR A 8 -42.23 -35.79 32.71
N LEU A 9 -41.72 -34.79 33.44
CA LEU A 9 -42.00 -33.38 33.20
C LEU A 9 -40.94 -32.85 32.22
N THR A 10 -41.26 -32.74 30.93
CA THR A 10 -40.37 -32.11 29.95
C THR A 10 -40.46 -30.59 30.07
N ALA A 11 -39.37 -29.94 30.48
CA ALA A 11 -39.28 -28.48 30.48
C ALA A 11 -39.06 -27.95 29.04
N PRO A 12 -39.73 -26.87 28.60
CA PRO A 12 -39.45 -26.28 27.29
C PRO A 12 -38.17 -25.43 27.36
N LEU A 13 -37.27 -25.64 26.40
CA LEU A 13 -36.09 -24.81 26.20
C LEU A 13 -36.52 -23.47 25.56
N LEU A 14 -36.40 -22.36 26.29
CA LEU A 14 -36.64 -21.02 25.76
C LEU A 14 -35.40 -20.57 24.96
N VAL A 15 -35.52 -20.51 23.63
CA VAL A 15 -34.49 -19.90 22.77
C VAL A 15 -34.73 -18.39 22.74
N VAL A 16 -33.89 -17.63 23.43
CA VAL A 16 -33.89 -16.16 23.37
C VAL A 16 -33.09 -15.73 22.13
N ALA A 17 -33.77 -15.10 21.15
CA ALA A 17 -33.10 -14.45 20.03
C ALA A 17 -32.45 -13.14 20.53
N ILE A 18 -31.12 -13.09 20.54
CA ILE A 18 -30.37 -11.87 20.81
C ILE A 18 -30.42 -11.00 19.55
N PRO A 19 -30.91 -9.75 19.58
CA PRO A 19 -30.85 -8.87 18.42
C PRO A 19 -29.38 -8.63 18.07
N ARG A 20 -28.97 -9.02 16.86
CA ARG A 20 -27.68 -8.63 16.31
C ARG A 20 -27.75 -7.15 15.97
N ILE A 21 -27.18 -6.30 16.83
CA ILE A 21 -26.87 -4.93 16.44
C ILE A 21 -25.76 -5.03 15.39
N ALA A 22 -26.13 -4.85 14.11
CA ALA A 22 -25.16 -4.72 13.05
C ALA A 22 -24.36 -3.44 13.30
N LYS A 23 -23.10 -3.56 13.71
CA LYS A 23 -22.15 -2.45 13.62
C LYS A 23 -22.02 -2.11 12.14
N SER A 24 -22.40 -0.89 11.75
CA SER A 24 -21.98 -0.36 10.46
C SER A 24 -20.47 -0.11 10.53
N GLU A 25 -19.69 -1.05 10.02
CA GLU A 25 -18.27 -0.78 9.80
C GLU A 25 -18.16 0.34 8.76
N PRO A 26 -17.30 1.34 8.97
CA PRO A 26 -16.98 2.29 7.91
C PRO A 26 -16.53 1.46 6.71
N ARG A 27 -17.24 1.59 5.59
CA ARG A 27 -16.74 1.03 4.33
C ARG A 27 -15.50 1.83 3.99
N GLY A 28 -14.34 1.35 4.41
CA GLY A 28 -13.07 1.90 3.97
C GLY A 28 -13.01 1.83 2.44
N ASN A 29 -12.28 2.75 1.82
CA ASN A 29 -12.01 2.64 0.40
C ASN A 29 -11.27 1.32 0.15
N VAL A 30 -11.91 0.38 -0.54
CA VAL A 30 -11.31 -0.89 -0.92
C VAL A 30 -10.81 -0.73 -2.36
N TYR A 31 -9.51 -0.87 -2.53
CA TYR A 31 -8.84 -0.87 -3.82
C TYR A 31 -7.78 -1.96 -3.82
N ILE A 32 -7.48 -2.49 -5.01
CA ILE A 32 -6.35 -3.39 -5.20
C ILE A 32 -5.15 -2.52 -5.53
N ARG A 33 -4.11 -2.59 -4.69
CA ARG A 33 -2.85 -1.91 -4.92
C ARG A 33 -1.90 -2.86 -5.63
N HIS A 34 -1.21 -2.36 -6.65
CA HIS A 34 -0.13 -3.07 -7.32
C HIS A 34 1.12 -2.19 -7.29
N ASN A 35 2.21 -2.73 -6.73
CA ASN A 35 3.45 -1.98 -6.51
C ASN A 35 4.41 -2.21 -7.68
N LEU A 36 4.71 -1.15 -8.43
CA LEU A 36 5.52 -1.27 -9.64
C LEU A 36 7.03 -1.19 -9.36
N VAL A 37 7.47 -0.22 -8.55
CA VAL A 37 8.90 0.04 -8.25
C VAL A 37 9.10 0.29 -6.76
N SER A 38 10.21 -0.20 -6.20
CA SER A 38 10.61 -0.03 -4.80
C SER A 38 12.13 -0.17 -4.67
N ASP A 39 12.75 0.48 -3.69
CA ASP A 39 14.13 0.23 -3.28
C ASP A 39 14.25 -1.02 -2.39
N LEU A 40 13.19 -1.31 -1.64
CA LEU A 40 13.06 -2.48 -0.76
C LEU A 40 12.93 -3.82 -1.53
N PRO A 41 13.61 -4.89 -1.08
CA PRO A 41 13.52 -6.21 -1.70
C PRO A 41 12.13 -6.83 -1.52
N ALA A 42 11.59 -7.45 -2.58
CA ALA A 42 10.30 -8.17 -2.58
C ALA A 42 9.04 -7.32 -2.27
N HIS A 43 9.11 -6.00 -2.48
CA HIS A 43 7.97 -5.07 -2.27
C HIS A 43 7.30 -4.58 -3.56
N SER A 44 7.87 -4.89 -4.73
CA SER A 44 7.44 -4.43 -6.05
C SER A 44 7.94 -5.37 -7.15
N GLU A 45 7.43 -5.19 -8.37
CA GLU A 45 7.92 -5.91 -9.56
C GLU A 45 9.34 -5.52 -9.97
N HIS A 46 9.66 -4.23 -9.90
CA HIS A 46 10.97 -3.68 -10.25
C HIS A 46 11.67 -3.16 -9.01
N ARG A 47 12.99 -3.36 -8.93
CA ARG A 47 13.81 -2.83 -7.84
C ARG A 47 14.69 -1.70 -8.36
N ASP A 48 14.58 -0.52 -7.76
CA ASP A 48 15.45 0.62 -8.04
C ASP A 48 16.08 1.15 -6.74
N PRO A 49 17.39 0.96 -6.52
CA PRO A 49 18.09 1.49 -5.36
C PRO A 49 18.11 3.02 -5.26
N ASN A 50 17.77 3.75 -6.33
CA ASN A 50 17.70 5.19 -6.30
C ASN A 50 16.39 5.71 -5.69
N LEU A 51 15.30 4.92 -5.68
CA LEU A 51 13.95 5.32 -5.28
C LEU A 51 13.78 5.44 -3.74
N VAL A 52 14.71 6.13 -3.09
CA VAL A 52 14.74 6.26 -1.62
C VAL A 52 14.05 7.55 -1.22
N ASN A 53 12.97 7.41 -0.44
CA ASN A 53 12.17 8.53 0.06
C ASN A 53 11.69 9.49 -1.06
N PRO A 54 10.99 8.99 -2.09
CA PRO A 54 10.55 9.82 -3.22
C PRO A 54 9.46 10.81 -2.79
N TRP A 55 9.63 12.10 -3.11
CA TRP A 55 8.73 13.18 -2.69
C TRP A 55 8.05 13.90 -3.85
N GLY A 56 8.59 13.80 -5.07
CA GLY A 56 8.04 14.47 -6.25
C GLY A 56 7.63 13.47 -7.33
N VAL A 57 6.52 13.76 -8.02
CA VAL A 57 6.10 13.07 -9.24
C VAL A 57 5.62 14.08 -10.27
N THR A 58 6.14 13.98 -11.49
CA THR A 58 5.67 14.78 -12.64
C THR A 58 5.53 13.88 -13.86
N PHE A 59 4.44 14.07 -14.60
CA PHE A 59 4.17 13.32 -15.83
C PHE A 59 3.28 14.15 -16.74
N SER A 60 3.31 13.86 -18.05
CA SER A 60 2.29 14.33 -19.00
C SER A 60 1.30 13.19 -19.27
N PRO A 61 0.12 13.46 -19.85
CA PRO A 61 -0.92 12.43 -20.05
C PRO A 61 -0.45 11.18 -20.80
N THR A 62 0.57 11.30 -21.65
CA THR A 62 1.14 10.20 -22.44
C THR A 62 2.65 10.05 -22.24
N GLY A 63 3.22 10.77 -21.26
CA GLY A 63 4.66 10.79 -21.00
C GLY A 63 5.06 9.86 -19.88
N PRO A 64 6.37 9.72 -19.64
CA PRO A 64 6.87 8.93 -18.53
C PRO A 64 6.64 9.64 -17.19
N PHE A 65 6.78 8.88 -16.11
CA PHE A 65 6.81 9.37 -14.75
C PHE A 65 8.23 9.78 -14.39
N TRP A 66 8.41 11.05 -14.06
CA TRP A 66 9.61 11.57 -13.43
C TRP A 66 9.40 11.58 -11.92
N ILE A 67 10.24 10.86 -11.20
CA ILE A 67 10.21 10.78 -9.75
C ILE A 67 11.39 11.52 -9.18
N SER A 68 11.19 12.34 -8.15
CA SER A 68 12.26 13.04 -7.44
C SER A 68 12.57 12.31 -6.13
N ASP A 69 13.77 11.75 -6.06
CA ASP A 69 14.22 10.83 -5.03
C ASP A 69 15.05 11.57 -3.98
N ASN A 70 14.49 11.81 -2.79
CA ASN A 70 15.09 12.74 -1.85
C ASN A 70 16.43 12.26 -1.29
N HIS A 71 16.49 11.03 -0.77
CA HIS A 71 17.72 10.59 -0.09
C HIS A 71 18.85 10.20 -1.03
N THR A 72 18.59 10.05 -2.33
CA THR A 72 19.62 9.83 -3.35
C THR A 72 19.92 11.10 -4.14
N GLY A 73 19.06 12.12 -4.07
CA GLY A 73 19.27 13.42 -4.69
C GLY A 73 19.22 13.36 -6.21
N VAL A 74 18.42 12.47 -6.77
CA VAL A 74 18.29 12.25 -8.22
C VAL A 74 16.83 12.31 -8.64
N SER A 75 16.62 12.36 -9.95
CA SER A 75 15.34 12.08 -10.57
C SER A 75 15.46 10.87 -11.50
N THR A 76 14.61 9.88 -11.25
CA THR A 76 14.48 8.65 -12.04
C THR A 76 13.26 8.71 -12.95
N VAL A 77 13.31 7.98 -14.08
CA VAL A 77 12.26 8.01 -15.11
C VAL A 77 11.72 6.62 -15.35
N TYR A 78 10.39 6.47 -15.28
CA TYR A 78 9.71 5.19 -15.48
C TYR A 78 8.55 5.27 -16.47
N ASP A 79 8.23 4.16 -17.12
CA ASP A 79 6.97 4.00 -17.85
C ASP A 79 5.80 3.65 -16.92
N ALA A 80 4.60 3.47 -17.49
CA ALA A 80 3.38 3.13 -16.73
C ALA A 80 3.38 1.72 -16.10
N ARG A 81 4.36 0.88 -16.43
CA ARG A 81 4.57 -0.45 -15.84
C ARG A 81 5.73 -0.44 -14.84
N GLY A 82 6.35 0.71 -14.59
CA GLY A 82 7.49 0.84 -13.69
C GLY A 82 8.82 0.40 -14.29
N ASN A 83 8.90 0.18 -15.60
CA ASN A 83 10.19 -0.05 -16.23
C ASN A 83 10.98 1.26 -16.25
N SER A 84 12.23 1.23 -15.82
CA SER A 84 13.13 2.38 -15.93
C SER A 84 13.40 2.70 -17.39
N LEU A 85 13.49 4.00 -17.72
CA LEU A 85 13.64 4.49 -19.08
C LEU A 85 14.98 5.21 -19.30
N PRO A 86 15.67 4.98 -20.44
CA PRO A 86 15.45 3.89 -21.38
C PRO A 86 15.80 2.53 -20.76
N GLU A 87 15.17 1.48 -21.28
CA GLU A 87 15.38 0.11 -20.79
C GLU A 87 16.85 -0.32 -20.97
N GLY A 88 17.43 -0.96 -19.96
CA GLY A 88 18.83 -1.42 -19.95
C GLY A 88 19.87 -0.35 -19.61
N ALA A 89 19.56 0.93 -19.78
CA ALA A 89 20.41 2.06 -19.38
C ALA A 89 19.57 3.21 -18.78
N PRO A 90 19.01 3.02 -17.57
CA PRO A 90 18.11 4.00 -16.95
C PRO A 90 18.69 5.41 -16.92
N LEU A 91 17.88 6.39 -17.30
CA LEU A 91 18.20 7.80 -17.12
C LEU A 91 18.03 8.15 -15.63
N VAL A 92 19.14 8.54 -15.02
CA VAL A 92 19.19 9.06 -13.64
C VAL A 92 19.75 10.48 -13.71
N VAL A 93 18.91 11.47 -13.40
CA VAL A 93 19.29 12.88 -13.47
C VAL A 93 19.66 13.38 -12.09
N GLN A 94 20.87 13.90 -11.91
CA GLN A 94 21.27 14.50 -10.63
C GLN A 94 20.47 15.77 -10.36
N ILE A 95 19.88 15.88 -9.17
CA ILE A 95 19.29 17.12 -8.67
C ILE A 95 20.39 17.87 -7.90
N PRO A 96 20.74 19.10 -8.29
CA PRO A 96 21.74 19.88 -7.57
C PRO A 96 21.18 20.32 -6.20
N PRO A 97 22.00 20.30 -5.13
CA PRO A 97 21.60 20.89 -3.86
C PRO A 97 21.43 22.40 -4.01
N PRO A 98 20.64 23.06 -3.13
CA PRO A 98 20.57 24.51 -3.08
C PRO A 98 21.95 25.11 -2.77
N ALA A 99 22.14 26.41 -3.07
CA ALA A 99 23.40 27.08 -2.81
C ALA A 99 23.82 26.95 -1.33
N GLY A 100 25.03 26.44 -1.09
CA GLY A 100 25.53 26.16 0.27
C GLY A 100 25.00 24.88 0.92
N GLY A 101 24.11 24.14 0.24
CA GLY A 101 23.64 22.83 0.66
C GLY A 101 24.66 21.72 0.37
N MET A 102 24.63 20.67 1.18
CA MET A 102 25.46 19.47 0.98
C MET A 102 24.65 18.41 0.23
N PRO A 103 25.23 17.67 -0.74
CA PRO A 103 24.54 16.55 -1.39
C PRO A 103 24.30 15.38 -0.42
N PRO A 104 23.28 14.53 -0.66
CA PRO A 104 22.31 14.60 -1.76
C PRO A 104 21.28 15.74 -1.57
N ALA A 105 20.69 16.20 -2.68
CA ALA A 105 19.66 17.24 -2.64
C ALA A 105 18.36 16.71 -2.01
N ALA A 106 17.66 17.55 -1.26
CA ALA A 106 16.34 17.25 -0.69
C ALA A 106 15.24 18.03 -1.46
N PRO A 107 14.69 17.51 -2.58
CA PRO A 107 13.59 18.13 -3.31
C PRO A 107 12.36 18.27 -2.41
N THR A 108 11.72 19.45 -2.45
CA THR A 108 10.49 19.80 -1.70
C THR A 108 9.41 20.33 -2.62
#